data_AF-A0A4Y2X163-F1
#
_entry.id   AF-A0A4Y2X163-F1
#
_cell.length_a   1.000
_cell.length_b   1.000
_cell.length_c   1.000
_cell.angle_alpha   90.00
_cell.angle_beta   90.00
_cell.angle_gamma   90.00
#
_symmetry.space_group_name_H-M   'P 1'
#
loop_
_entity.id
_entity.type
_entity.pdbx_description
1 polymer ?
#
loop_
_entity_poly.entity_id
_entity_poly.type
_entity_poly.pdbx_seq_one_letter_code
_entity_poly.pdbx_strand_id
1 'polypeptide(L)'
;MLVNMVISKRSKIELKIDPLEEDINDVKTFLVELCDVDLCKVEILSKYLYRMAKKANQKWKDVYLTVLSSVQEKVMSIYKRTLILNSEFPI
;
A
#
# COMPACT_ATOMS: atom_id res chain seq x y z
N MET A 1 30.81 -34.38 9.80
CA MET A 1 30.17 -33.29 10.55
C MET A 1 29.19 -32.59 9.62
N LEU A 2 27.89 -32.85 9.79
CA LEU A 2 26.82 -32.24 9.01
C LEU A 2 26.37 -30.97 9.72
N VAL A 3 26.65 -29.79 9.14
CA VAL A 3 26.08 -28.53 9.60
C VAL A 3 24.67 -28.46 9.02
N ASN A 4 23.67 -28.82 9.82
CA ASN A 4 22.26 -28.64 9.49
C ASN A 4 21.95 -27.14 9.43
N MET A 5 21.95 -26.59 8.22
CA MET A 5 21.48 -25.24 7.94
C MET A 5 19.95 -25.28 7.97
N VAL A 6 19.37 -25.07 9.16
CA VAL A 6 17.92 -24.87 9.33
C VAL A 6 17.59 -23.50 8.74
N ILE A 7 17.32 -23.49 7.43
CA ILE A 7 16.65 -22.36 6.78
C ILE A 7 15.25 -22.35 7.38
N SER A 8 15.04 -21.46 8.35
CA SER A 8 13.73 -21.10 8.87
C SER A 8 12.88 -20.60 7.71
N LYS A 9 12.10 -21.51 7.11
CA LYS A 9 10.99 -21.16 6.24
C LYS A 9 9.97 -20.46 7.13
N ARG A 10 10.10 -19.15 7.30
CA ARG A 10 8.97 -18.30 7.70
C ARG A 10 7.93 -18.49 6.62
N SER A 11 6.94 -19.35 6.89
CA SER A 11 5.75 -19.50 6.06
C SER A 11 5.25 -18.10 5.75
N LYS A 12 5.29 -17.68 4.48
CA LYS A 12 4.64 -16.44 4.07
C LYS A 12 3.16 -16.64 4.37
N ILE A 13 2.68 -16.06 5.47
CA ILE A 13 1.25 -15.99 5.75
C ILE A 13 0.71 -15.02 4.71
N GLU A 14 0.24 -15.57 3.59
CA GLU A 14 -0.52 -14.81 2.61
C GLU A 14 -1.88 -14.51 3.23
N LEU A 15 -2.22 -13.23 3.35
CA LEU A 15 -3.58 -12.81 3.63
C LEU A 15 -4.46 -13.28 2.46
N LYS A 16 -5.19 -14.39 2.67
CA LYS A 16 -6.08 -15.00 1.68
C LYS A 16 -7.47 -14.36 1.65
N ILE A 17 -7.73 -13.41 2.53
CA ILE A 17 -9.01 -12.69 2.57
C ILE A 17 -8.92 -11.60 1.53
N ASP A 18 -9.85 -11.64 0.58
CA ASP A 18 -10.01 -10.59 -0.40
C ASP A 18 -10.55 -9.33 0.28
N PRO A 19 -10.02 -8.15 -0.08
CA PRO A 19 -10.53 -6.88 0.44
C PRO A 19 -11.95 -6.64 -0.06
N LEU A 20 -12.81 -6.09 0.82
CA LEU A 20 -14.15 -5.64 0.47
C LEU A 20 -14.08 -4.33 -0.30
N GLU A 21 -14.93 -4.17 -1.32
CA GLU A 21 -14.95 -2.94 -2.15
C GLU A 21 -15.32 -1.70 -1.34
N GLU A 22 -16.21 -1.84 -0.36
CA GLU A 22 -16.58 -0.76 0.57
C GLU A 22 -15.36 -0.27 1.36
N ASP A 23 -14.63 -1.19 2.01
CA ASP A 23 -13.41 -0.85 2.77
C ASP A 23 -12.34 -0.18 1.89
N ILE A 24 -12.20 -0.63 0.64
CA ILE A 24 -11.26 -0.01 -0.32
C ILE A 24 -11.67 1.44 -0.60
N ASN A 25 -12.96 1.69 -0.80
CA ASN A 25 -13.49 3.02 -1.06
C ASN A 25 -13.37 3.93 0.16
N ASP A 26 -13.56 3.41 1.36
CA ASP A 26 -13.39 4.15 2.62
C ASP A 26 -11.93 4.56 2.82
N VAL A 27 -10.99 3.62 2.65
CA VAL A 27 -9.55 3.91 2.76
C VAL A 27 -9.11 4.93 1.70
N LYS A 28 -9.60 4.79 0.47
CA LYS A 28 -9.33 5.75 -0.63
C LYS A 28 -9.81 7.14 -0.26
N THR A 29 -11.06 7.27 0.16
CA THR A 29 -11.68 8.56 0.53
C THR A 29 -10.93 9.19 1.69
N PHE A 30 -10.67 8.41 2.74
CA PHE A 30 -9.91 8.87 3.91
C PHE A 30 -8.53 9.41 3.54
N LEU A 31 -7.75 8.70 2.72
CA LEU A 31 -6.42 9.16 2.32
C LEU A 31 -6.46 10.38 1.40
N VAL A 32 -7.46 10.49 0.52
CA VAL A 32 -7.66 11.65 -0.36
C VAL A 32 -8.01 12.90 0.45
N GLU A 33 -8.89 12.78 1.44
CA GLU A 33 -9.24 13.89 2.34
C GLU A 33 -8.07 14.26 3.26
N LEU A 34 -7.32 13.27 3.75
CA LEU A 34 -6.13 13.50 4.58
C LEU A 34 -5.03 14.26 3.84
N CYS A 35 -5.02 14.24 2.50
CA CYS A 35 -4.09 15.04 1.70
C CYS A 35 -4.24 16.55 1.96
N ASP A 36 -5.45 17.02 2.28
CA ASP A 36 -5.71 18.44 2.57
C ASP A 36 -5.25 18.84 3.99
N VAL A 37 -5.00 17.86 4.86
CA VAL A 37 -4.75 18.07 6.30
C VAL A 37 -3.30 17.77 6.67
N ASP A 38 -2.77 16.61 6.28
CA ASP A 38 -1.48 16.09 6.75
C ASP A 38 -0.85 15.11 5.75
N LEU A 39 -0.06 15.66 4.81
CA LEU A 39 0.67 14.87 3.82
C LEU A 39 1.67 13.88 4.44
N CYS A 40 2.23 14.18 5.62
CA CYS A 40 3.18 13.29 6.27
C CYS A 40 2.49 11.99 6.70
N LYS A 41 1.26 12.10 7.23
CA LYS A 41 0.46 10.91 7.56
C LYS A 41 0.04 10.13 6.32
N VAL A 42 -0.32 10.81 5.23
CA VAL A 42 -0.61 10.14 3.94
C VAL A 42 0.60 9.31 3.51
N GLU A 43 1.79 9.87 3.54
CA GLU A 43 3.02 9.16 3.15
C GLU A 43 3.28 7.92 4.02
N ILE A 44 3.11 8.05 5.34
CA ILE A 44 3.27 6.93 6.29
C ILE A 44 2.25 5.82 5.99
N LEU A 45 0.98 6.18 5.79
CA LEU A 45 -0.10 5.23 5.54
C LEU A 45 0.04 4.55 4.17
N SER A 46 0.43 5.28 3.13
CA SER A 46 0.70 4.69 1.82
C SER A 46 1.87 3.70 1.88
N LYS A 47 2.95 4.01 2.61
CA LYS A 47 4.05 3.06 2.86
C LYS A 47 3.59 1.82 3.64
N TYR A 48 2.70 2.00 4.61
CA TYR A 48 2.13 0.89 5.37
C TYR A 48 1.26 0.00 4.47
N LEU A 49 0.35 0.59 3.70
CA LEU A 49 -0.52 -0.12 2.76
C LEU A 49 0.29 -0.90 1.72
N TYR A 50 1.36 -0.31 1.17
CA TYR A 50 2.29 -1.00 0.29
C TYR A 50 2.89 -2.26 0.95
N ARG A 51 3.38 -2.15 2.19
CA ARG A 51 3.99 -3.28 2.91
C ARG A 51 3.00 -4.41 3.18
N MET A 52 1.73 -4.07 3.39
CA MET A 52 0.65 -5.04 3.55
C MET A 52 0.34 -5.71 2.21
N ALA A 53 0.15 -4.94 1.15
CA ALA A 53 -0.10 -5.42 -0.21
C ALA A 53 1.03 -6.32 -0.74
N LYS A 54 2.30 -5.98 -0.46
CA LYS A 54 3.49 -6.77 -0.86
C LYS A 54 3.48 -8.19 -0.30
N LYS A 55 2.86 -8.40 0.86
CA LYS A 55 2.80 -9.71 1.52
C LYS A 55 1.50 -10.47 1.21
N ALA A 56 0.57 -9.83 0.50
CA ALA A 56 -0.75 -10.36 0.23
C ALA A 56 -0.88 -10.87 -1.22
N ASN A 57 -2.10 -11.22 -1.62
CA ASN A 57 -2.42 -11.68 -2.97
C ASN A 57 -2.38 -10.54 -4.01
N GLN A 58 -2.58 -10.88 -5.30
CA GLN A 58 -2.55 -9.89 -6.38
C GLN A 58 -3.62 -8.79 -6.19
N LYS A 59 -4.81 -9.14 -5.73
CA LYS A 59 -5.92 -8.21 -5.52
C LYS A 59 -5.55 -7.09 -4.54
N TRP A 60 -4.83 -7.40 -3.46
CA TRP A 60 -4.33 -6.38 -2.53
C TRP A 60 -3.29 -5.44 -3.16
N LYS A 61 -2.50 -5.90 -4.13
CA LYS A 61 -1.58 -5.04 -4.89
C LYS A 61 -2.36 -4.09 -5.79
N ASP A 62 -3.39 -4.60 -6.45
CA ASP A 62 -4.27 -3.79 -7.30
C ASP A 62 -4.98 -2.71 -6.46
N VAL A 63 -5.46 -3.08 -5.27
CA VAL A 63 -6.03 -2.13 -4.29
C VAL A 63 -5.05 -1.02 -3.93
N TYR A 64 -3.80 -1.38 -3.61
CA TYR A 64 -2.79 -0.38 -3.30
C TYR A 64 -2.57 0.58 -4.48
N LEU A 65 -2.50 0.06 -5.71
CA LEU A 65 -2.33 0.89 -6.91
C LEU A 65 -3.53 1.81 -7.12
N THR A 66 -4.77 1.30 -7.00
CA THR A 66 -5.98 2.11 -7.12
C THR A 66 -6.01 3.25 -6.10
N VAL A 67 -5.76 2.95 -4.83
CA VAL A 67 -5.72 3.95 -3.76
C VAL A 67 -4.60 4.96 -4.00
N LEU A 68 -3.42 4.49 -4.39
CA LEU A 68 -2.27 5.36 -4.66
C LEU A 68 -2.55 6.32 -5.82
N SER A 69 -3.14 5.85 -6.91
CA SER A 69 -3.46 6.70 -8.07
C SER A 69 -4.37 7.86 -7.67
N SER A 70 -5.44 7.61 -6.91
CA SER A 70 -6.34 8.68 -6.43
C SER A 70 -5.63 9.67 -5.51
N VAL A 71 -4.74 9.17 -4.64
CA VAL A 71 -3.92 10.03 -3.77
C VAL A 71 -2.96 10.88 -4.59
N GLN A 72 -2.29 10.30 -5.60
CA GLN A 72 -1.37 11.04 -6.48
C GLN A 72 -2.09 12.11 -7.29
N GLU A 73 -3.28 11.82 -7.83
CA GLU A 73 -4.11 12.81 -8.52
C GLU A 73 -4.44 14.00 -7.62
N LYS A 74 -4.86 13.73 -6.38
CA LYS A 74 -5.15 14.77 -5.38
C LYS A 74 -3.92 15.60 -5.02
N VAL A 75 -2.78 14.95 -4.74
CA VAL A 75 -1.53 15.63 -4.40
C VAL A 75 -1.01 16.46 -5.59
N MET A 76 -1.09 15.92 -6.81
CA MET A 76 -0.71 16.65 -8.01
C MET A 76 -1.61 17.86 -8.24
N SER A 77 -2.91 17.75 -7.96
CA SER A 77 -3.86 18.86 -8.09
C SER A 77 -3.50 20.04 -7.16
N ILE A 78 -3.22 19.76 -5.88
CA ILE A 78 -3.00 20.78 -4.85
C ILE A 78 -1.56 21.28 -4.83
N TYR A 79 -0.60 20.37 -4.85
CA TYR A 79 0.81 20.66 -4.58
C TYR A 79 1.68 20.65 -5.84
N LYS A 80 1.12 20.33 -7.01
CA LYS A 80 1.83 20.25 -8.31
C LYS A 80 3.07 19.36 -8.27
N ARG A 81 3.02 18.31 -7.44
CA ARG A 81 4.09 17.31 -7.27
C ARG A 81 3.50 15.93 -7.05
N THR A 82 4.33 14.91 -7.16
CA THR A 82 3.98 13.53 -6.79
C THR A 82 4.52 13.16 -5.41
N LEU A 83 3.82 12.26 -4.73
CA LEU A 83 4.34 11.60 -3.53
C LEU A 83 5.43 10.61 -3.95
N ILE A 84 6.63 10.77 -3.41
CA ILE A 84 7.74 9.86 -3.67
C ILE A 84 7.61 8.66 -2.72
N LEU A 85 7.12 7.54 -3.24
CA LEU A 85 7.00 6.28 -2.51
C LEU A 85 7.88 5.23 -3.19
N ASN A 86 8.79 4.62 -2.42
CA ASN A 86 9.65 3.54 -2.91
C ASN A 86 8.86 2.23 -3.03
N SER A 87 7.96 2.17 -4.02
CA SER A 87 7.17 1.00 -4.39
C SER A 87 7.86 0.22 -5.51
N GLU A 88 7.92 -1.10 -5.37
CA GLU A 88 8.36 -2.02 -6.44
C GLU A 88 7.24 -2.34 -7.44
N PHE A 89 6.01 -1.94 -7.16
CA PHE A 89 4.89 -2.14 -8.08
C PHE A 89 4.94 -1.08 -9.20
N PRO A 90 4.60 -1.44 -10.44
CA PRO A 90 4.49 -0.46 -11.51
C PRO A 90 3.39 0.54 -11.15
N ILE A 91 3.77 1.80 -10.99
CA ILE A 91 2.86 2.94 -10.81
C ILE A 91 2.49 3.45 -12.19
#